data_AF-A0A5R8QL56-F1
#
_entry.id   AF-A0A5R8QL56-F1
#
_cell.length_a   1.000
_cell.length_b   1.000
_cell.length_c   1.000
_cell.angle_alpha   90.00
_cell.angle_beta   90.00
_cell.angle_gamma   90.00
#
_symmetry.space_group_name_H-M   'P 1'
#
loop_
_entity.id
_entity.type
_entity.pdbx_description
1 polymer ?
#
loop_
_entity_poly.entity_id
_entity_poly.type
_entity_poly.pdbx_seq_one_letter_code
_entity_poly.pdbx_strand_id
1 'polypeptide(L)' 'MNAKSSVNSTVLAPSRLEALKAAAVALVLGFGLVWLAGFAYPESVHDAAHDTRHALSFPCH' A
#
# COMPACT_ATOMS: atom_id res chain seq x y z
N MET A 1 21.20 -35.21 -26.41
CA MET A 1 21.76 -34.81 -25.11
C MET A 1 21.51 -33.32 -24.97
N ASN A 2 20.40 -32.93 -24.32
CA ASN A 2 19.91 -31.55 -24.32
C ASN A 2 19.76 -31.12 -22.86
N ALA A 3 20.69 -30.29 -22.40
CA ALA A 3 20.69 -29.76 -21.04
C ALA A 3 19.52 -28.78 -20.86
N LYS A 4 18.59 -29.11 -19.94
CA LYS A 4 17.65 -28.16 -19.37
C LYS A 4 18.41 -27.28 -18.37
N SER A 5 18.67 -26.02 -18.72
CA SER A 5 19.02 -25.00 -17.71
C SER A 5 17.73 -24.46 -17.11
N SER A 6 17.30 -25.04 -16.00
CA SER A 6 16.25 -24.46 -15.15
C SER A 6 16.90 -23.33 -14.35
N VAL A 7 16.63 -22.08 -14.74
CA VAL A 7 17.02 -20.90 -13.96
C VAL A 7 16.19 -20.93 -12.68
N ASN A 8 16.78 -21.43 -11.61
CA ASN A 8 16.16 -21.47 -10.30
C ASN A 8 16.34 -20.09 -9.66
N SER A 9 15.40 -19.17 -9.90
CA SER A 9 15.37 -17.87 -9.25
C SER A 9 15.07 -18.07 -7.76
N THR A 10 16.12 -18.19 -6.94
CA THR A 10 16.01 -18.15 -5.49
C THR A 10 15.57 -16.74 -5.08
N VAL A 11 14.27 -16.57 -4.86
CA VAL A 11 13.73 -15.39 -4.18
C VAL A 11 14.27 -15.43 -2.75
N LEU A 12 15.30 -14.63 -2.47
CA LEU A 12 15.85 -14.51 -1.13
C LEU A 12 14.80 -13.84 -0.24
N ALA A 13 14.44 -14.49 0.87
CA ALA A 13 13.56 -13.88 1.85
C ALA A 13 14.18 -12.56 2.36
N PRO A 14 13.41 -11.47 2.47
CA PRO A 14 13.92 -10.21 2.96
C PRO A 14 14.44 -10.39 4.39
N SER A 15 15.56 -9.73 4.69
CA SER A 15 16.07 -9.72 6.07
C SER A 15 15.04 -9.06 6.99
N ARG A 16 15.07 -9.39 8.29
CA ARG A 16 14.16 -8.79 9.28
C ARG A 16 14.26 -7.26 9.31
N LEU A 17 15.44 -6.70 9.04
CA LEU A 17 15.65 -5.27 8.94
C LEU A 17 14.94 -4.67 7.71
N GLU A 18 15.03 -5.34 6.56
CA GLU A 18 14.32 -4.91 5.35
C GLU A 18 12.80 -4.98 5.53
N ALA A 19 12.28 -6.03 6.18
CA ALA A 19 10.87 -6.14 6.52
C ALA A 19 10.41 -5.03 7.49
N LEU A 20 11.21 -4.72 8.51
CA LEU A 20 10.92 -3.62 9.44
C LEU A 20 10.95 -2.25 8.77
N LYS A 21 11.89 -2.03 7.83
CA LYS A 21 11.96 -0.79 7.04
C LYS A 21 10.70 -0.62 6.18
N ALA A 22 10.27 -1.69 5.51
CA ALA A 22 9.03 -1.68 4.74
C ALA A 22 7.80 -1.41 5.63
N ALA A 23 7.73 -2.06 6.81
CA ALA A 23 6.66 -1.86 7.77
C ALA A 23 6.63 -0.43 8.33
N ALA A 24 7.79 0.17 8.60
CA ALA A 24 7.90 1.54 9.08
C ALA A 24 7.38 2.53 8.02
N VAL A 25 7.76 2.35 6.76
CA VAL A 25 7.25 3.18 5.65
C VAL A 25 5.74 3.02 5.53
N ALA A 26 5.23 1.78 5.55
CA ALA A 26 3.79 1.52 5.49
C ALA A 26 3.03 2.16 6.66
N LEU A 27 3.58 2.12 7.88
CA LEU A 27 3.00 2.76 9.05
C LEU A 27 2.95 4.28 8.91
N VAL A 28 4.04 4.92 8.45
CA VAL A 28 4.07 6.36 8.24
C VAL A 28 3.05 6.79 7.19
N LEU A 29 2.96 6.06 6.08
CA LEU A 29 1.98 6.34 5.04
C LEU A 29 0.55 6.11 5.53
N GLY A 30 0.28 4.97 6.18
CA GLY A 30 -1.05 4.65 6.72
C GLY A 30 -1.50 5.66 7.78
N PHE A 31 -0.61 6.03 8.70
CA PHE A 31 -0.90 7.02 9.72
C PHE A 31 -1.12 8.42 9.10
N GLY A 32 -0.29 8.80 8.12
CA GLY A 32 -0.46 10.04 7.37
C GLY A 32 -1.80 10.12 6.66
N LEU A 33 -2.26 9.03 6.02
CA LEU A 33 -3.57 8.96 5.38
C LEU A 33 -4.72 9.17 6.37
N VAL A 34 -4.68 8.49 7.52
CA VAL A 34 -5.71 8.63 8.56
C VAL A 34 -5.71 10.04 9.14
N TRP A 35 -4.54 10.60 9.43
CA TRP A 35 -4.41 11.94 10.00
C TRP A 35 -4.89 13.02 9.02
N LEU A 36 -4.43 12.97 7.77
CA LEU A 36 -4.80 13.97 6.76
C LEU A 36 -6.28 13.89 6.39
N ALA A 37 -6.86 12.70 6.25
CA ALA A 37 -8.29 12.58 5.98
C ALA A 37 -9.14 12.97 7.21
N GLY A 38 -8.73 12.57 8.42
CA GLY A 38 -9.49 12.79 9.65
C GLY A 38 -9.40 14.20 10.23
N PHE A 39 -8.26 14.90 10.03
CA PHE A 39 -7.98 16.22 10.59
C PHE A 39 -7.62 17.26 9.51
N ALA A 40 -8.03 17.04 8.26
CA ALA A 40 -7.89 18.06 7.22
C ALA A 40 -8.63 19.34 7.64
N TYR A 41 -7.90 20.44 7.73
CA TYR A 41 -8.46 21.79 7.80
C TYR A 41 -9.26 22.17 6.55
N PRO A 42 -8.81 21.86 5.32
CA PRO A 42 -9.61 22.12 4.12
C PRO A 42 -10.69 21.06 3.97
N GLU A 43 -11.96 21.49 3.98
CA GLU A 43 -13.12 20.60 3.82
C GLU A 43 -13.03 19.75 2.55
N SER A 44 -12.47 20.31 1.47
CA SER A 44 -12.27 19.61 0.19
C SER A 44 -11.48 18.30 0.29
N VAL A 45 -10.48 18.20 1.16
CA VAL A 45 -9.67 16.98 1.30
C VAL A 45 -10.44 15.91 2.09
N HIS A 46 -11.19 16.34 3.11
CA HIS A 46 -12.06 15.45 3.89
C HIS A 46 -13.22 14.92 3.03
N ASP A 47 -13.88 15.81 2.30
CA ASP A 47 -15.00 15.50 1.42
C ASP A 47 -14.55 14.60 0.26
N ALA A 48 -13.39 14.87 -0.35
CA ALA A 48 -12.84 13.99 -1.40
C ALA A 48 -12.54 12.56 -0.89
N ALA A 49 -12.09 12.42 0.36
CA ALA A 49 -11.89 11.12 0.98
C ALA A 49 -13.23 10.40 1.23
N HIS A 50 -14.25 11.14 1.65
CA HIS A 50 -15.61 10.62 1.86
C HIS A 50 -16.27 10.21 0.52
N ASP A 51 -16.12 11.02 -0.53
CA ASP A 51 -16.60 10.77 -1.89
C ASP A 51 -15.92 9.56 -2.53
N THR A 52 -14.62 9.38 -2.30
CA THR A 52 -13.88 8.21 -2.78
C THR A 52 -14.44 6.92 -2.19
N ARG A 53 -14.76 6.90 -0.89
CA ARG A 53 -15.40 5.72 -0.27
C ARG A 53 -16.76 5.42 -0.89
N HIS A 54 -17.55 6.44 -1.22
CA HIS A 54 -18.82 6.28 -1.93
C HIS A 54 -18.61 5.77 -3.37
N ALA A 55 -17.65 6.32 -4.09
CA ALA A 55 -17.28 5.90 -5.46
C ALA A 55 -16.73 4.47 -5.53
N LEU A 56 -15.98 4.03 -4.52
CA LEU A 56 -15.47 2.65 -4.42
C LEU A 56 -16.56 1.65 -4.00
N SER A 57 -17.68 2.13 -3.45
CA SER A 57 -18.86 1.32 -3.13
C SER A 57 -19.92 1.38 -4.23
N PHE A 58 -19.68 2.11 -5.33
CA PHE A 58 -20.56 2.05 -6.50
C PHE A 58 -20.51 0.63 -7.07
N PRO A 59 -21.66 0.03 -7.40
CA PRO A 59 -21.70 -1.32 -7.92
C PRO A 59 -20.92 -1.39 -9.23
N CYS A 60 -19.83 -2.13 -9.21
CA CYS A 60 -19.26 -2.74 -10.40
C CYS A 60 -20.25 -3.81 -10.87
N HIS A 61 -21.19 -3.39 -11.71
CA HIS A 61 -21.64 -4.29 -12.76
C HIS A 61 -20.55 -4.34 -13.83
#